data_AF-A0A7G7UDH2-F1
#
_entry.id   AF-A0A7G7UDH2-F1
#
_cell.length_a   1.000
_cell.length_b   1.000
_cell.length_c   1.000
_cell.angle_alpha   90.00
_cell.angle_beta   90.00
_cell.angle_gamma   90.00
#
_symmetry.space_group_name_H-M   'P 1'
#
loop_
_entity.id
_entity.type
_entity.pdbx_description
1 polymer ?
#
loop_
_entity_poly.entity_id
_entity_poly.type
_entity_poly.pdbx_seq_one_letter_code
_entity_poly.pdbx_strand_id
1 'polypeptide(L)'
;MRKQGLSSLIVCGLCGRTHSVTIRSNRNNMRLIQSCRKRNPLGEKCINGEKQYNTMMELIINNIKMKKDQIQLEIEKLKDENETIDQTAIEIQSIEQQIKKVEKALQMLQLQLEEDLISLNDFKERRTIRSIELDNLQKELTKLKETTKEDKIKYKESFIEYLDHFLDNWSELDESQLNNELMSFIKR
;
A
#
# COMPACT_ATOMS: atom_id res chain seq x y z
N MET A 1 22.98 -1.93 -10.71
CA MET A 1 22.66 -0.57 -10.22
C MET A 1 22.48 -0.64 -8.71
N ARG A 2 23.21 0.12 -7.89
CA ARG A 2 22.97 0.18 -6.44
C ARG A 2 21.59 0.79 -6.19
N LYS A 3 20.71 0.07 -5.48
CA LYS A 3 19.39 0.55 -5.06
C LYS A 3 19.60 1.78 -4.17
N GLN A 4 18.95 2.89 -4.51
CA GLN A 4 18.90 4.11 -3.69
C GLN A 4 17.69 4.05 -2.74
N GLY A 5 17.72 4.76 -1.61
CA GLY A 5 16.68 4.74 -0.57
C GLY A 5 15.27 5.04 -1.09
N LEU A 6 15.12 5.94 -2.06
CA LEU A 6 13.82 6.28 -2.68
C LEU A 6 13.52 5.53 -4.00
N SER A 7 14.31 4.50 -4.32
CA SER A 7 14.11 3.76 -5.57
C SER A 7 12.75 3.11 -5.60
N SER A 8 12.05 3.25 -6.73
CA SER A 8 10.72 2.68 -6.97
C SER A 8 9.56 3.22 -6.12
N LEU A 9 9.83 4.00 -5.07
CA LEU A 9 8.80 4.55 -4.18
C LEU A 9 8.08 5.77 -4.78
N ILE A 10 8.78 6.58 -5.55
CA ILE A 10 8.23 7.83 -6.09
C ILE A 10 7.59 7.59 -7.44
N VAL A 11 6.30 7.91 -7.55
CA VAL A 11 5.50 7.76 -8.78
C VAL A 11 4.99 9.10 -9.27
N CYS A 12 4.93 9.28 -10.58
CA CYS A 12 4.42 10.48 -11.19
C CYS A 12 2.89 10.55 -11.04
N GLY A 13 2.38 11.53 -10.29
CA GLY A 13 0.94 11.74 -10.13
C GLY A 13 0.17 12.03 -11.42
N LEU A 14 0.84 12.43 -12.50
CA LEU A 14 0.19 12.73 -13.79
C LEU A 14 0.08 11.54 -14.74
N CYS A 15 1.01 10.58 -14.68
CA CYS A 15 1.09 9.49 -15.66
C CYS A 15 1.38 8.11 -15.08
N GLY A 16 1.47 7.99 -13.76
CA GLY A 16 1.72 6.72 -13.06
C GLY A 16 3.14 6.15 -13.25
N ARG A 17 4.04 6.83 -13.99
CA ARG A 17 5.40 6.34 -14.18
C ARG A 17 6.26 6.56 -12.94
N THR A 18 6.94 5.51 -12.50
CA THR A 18 7.93 5.57 -11.42
C THR A 18 9.12 6.46 -11.80
N HIS A 19 9.52 7.34 -10.89
CA HIS A 19 10.69 8.19 -11.02
C HIS A 19 11.99 7.42 -10.67
N SER A 20 13.08 7.78 -11.34
CA SER A 20 14.41 7.24 -11.05
C SER A 20 15.21 8.23 -10.21
N VAL A 21 15.99 7.70 -9.26
CA VAL A 21 16.98 8.49 -8.50
C VAL A 21 18.29 8.53 -9.29
N THR A 22 18.96 9.68 -9.33
CA THR A 22 20.25 9.84 -10.02
C THR A 22 21.19 10.72 -9.21
N ILE A 23 22.47 10.39 -9.32
CA ILE A 23 23.58 11.13 -8.69
C ILE A 23 24.24 11.95 -9.79
N ARG A 24 24.32 13.27 -9.62
CA ARG A 24 25.04 14.15 -10.54
C ARG A 24 26.46 14.36 -10.04
N SER A 25 27.41 13.59 -10.58
CA SER A 25 28.85 13.71 -10.27
C SER A 25 29.37 15.14 -10.42
N ASN A 26 28.94 15.83 -11.48
CA ASN A 26 29.37 17.20 -11.80
C ASN A 26 28.81 18.27 -10.86
N ARG A 27 27.97 17.90 -9.88
CA ARG A 27 27.38 18.81 -8.89
C ARG A 27 27.58 18.25 -7.48
N ASN A 28 28.84 17.99 -7.12
CA ASN A 28 29.20 17.47 -5.80
C ASN A 28 28.40 16.23 -5.38
N ASN A 29 28.20 15.29 -6.31
CA ASN A 29 27.40 14.07 -6.10
C ASN A 29 25.96 14.33 -5.62
N MET A 30 25.36 15.47 -6.02
CA MET A 30 23.98 15.82 -5.66
C MET A 30 23.00 14.75 -6.15
N ARG A 31 22.12 14.31 -5.24
CA ARG A 31 21.09 13.30 -5.51
C ARG A 31 19.78 13.97 -5.89
N LEU A 32 19.16 13.47 -6.95
CA LEU A 32 17.95 14.05 -7.54
C LEU A 32 16.98 12.95 -7.93
N ILE A 33 15.69 13.23 -7.77
CA ILE A 33 14.59 12.45 -8.36
C ILE A 33 14.37 13.02 -9.75
N GLN A 34 14.72 12.24 -10.78
CA GLN A 34 14.68 12.71 -12.16
C GLN A 34 13.29 13.14 -12.59
N SER A 35 13.22 14.08 -13.54
CA SER A 35 11.96 14.44 -14.19
C SER A 35 11.29 13.24 -14.87
N CYS A 36 9.97 13.28 -14.97
CA CYS A 36 9.22 12.22 -15.60
C CYS A 36 9.53 12.16 -17.11
N ARG A 37 9.94 10.98 -17.59
CA ARG A 37 10.33 10.76 -19.00
C ARG A 37 9.19 10.24 -19.88
N LYS A 38 7.97 10.11 -19.35
CA LYS A 38 6.82 9.61 -20.13
C LYS A 38 6.40 10.68 -21.15
N ARG A 39 6.05 10.21 -22.36
CA ARG A 39 5.38 11.02 -23.39
C ARG A 39 3.94 10.58 -23.53
N ASN A 40 3.04 11.52 -23.81
CA ASN A 40 1.66 11.23 -24.17
C ASN A 40 1.58 10.72 -25.64
N PRO A 41 0.40 10.25 -26.11
CA PRO A 41 0.24 9.82 -27.51
C PRO A 41 0.56 10.89 -28.55
N LEU A 42 0.48 12.17 -28.18
CA LEU A 42 0.84 13.32 -29.02
C LEU A 42 2.35 13.63 -29.01
N GLY A 43 3.15 12.87 -28.26
CA GLY A 43 4.61 13.03 -28.18
C GLY A 43 5.10 14.06 -27.15
N GLU A 44 4.20 14.74 -26.44
CA GLU A 44 4.53 15.76 -25.43
C GLU A 44 5.06 15.11 -24.15
N LYS A 45 6.08 15.72 -23.55
CA LYS A 45 6.69 15.23 -22.31
C LYS A 45 5.79 15.53 -21.11
N CYS A 46 5.75 14.61 -20.16
CA CYS A 46 5.13 14.85 -18.86
C CYS A 46 5.79 16.05 -18.16
N ILE A 47 4.97 16.99 -17.68
CA ILE A 47 5.42 18.23 -17.02
C ILE A 47 5.94 18.01 -15.60
N ASN A 48 5.84 16.79 -15.06
CA ASN A 48 6.33 16.50 -13.72
C ASN A 48 7.87 16.56 -13.65
N GLY A 49 8.35 17.67 -13.08
CA GLY A 49 9.75 18.05 -13.05
C GLY A 49 10.62 17.26 -12.07
N GLU A 50 11.90 17.60 -12.07
CA GLU A 50 12.90 17.06 -11.15
C GLU A 50 12.68 17.59 -9.73
N LYS A 51 12.99 16.76 -8.72
CA LYS A 51 12.91 17.12 -7.29
C LYS A 51 14.21 16.79 -6.58
N GLN A 52 14.54 17.57 -5.56
CA GLN A 52 15.69 17.30 -4.71
C GLN A 52 15.42 16.05 -3.85
N TYR A 53 16.41 15.15 -3.77
CA TYR A 53 16.28 13.90 -3.02
C TYR A 53 16.04 14.15 -1.54
N ASN A 54 16.85 15.01 -0.91
CA ASN A 54 16.77 15.28 0.53
C ASN A 54 15.43 15.91 0.91
N THR A 55 14.95 16.89 0.13
CA THR A 55 13.62 17.48 0.34
C THR A 55 12.50 16.44 0.27
N MET A 56 12.56 15.51 -0.69
CA MET A 56 11.56 14.44 -0.75
C MET A 56 11.68 13.47 0.43
N MET A 57 12.91 13.15 0.86
CA MET A 57 13.14 12.32 2.03
C MET A 57 12.54 12.96 3.28
N GLU A 58 12.83 14.24 3.53
CA GLU A 58 12.27 14.99 4.66
C GLU A 58 10.74 14.99 4.64
N LEU A 59 10.13 15.18 3.46
CA LEU A 59 8.67 15.09 3.32
C LEU A 59 8.14 13.70 3.69
N ILE A 60 8.81 12.63 3.27
CA ILE A 60 8.41 11.26 3.62
C ILE A 60 8.53 11.03 5.13
N ILE A 61 9.66 11.39 5.73
CA ILE A 61 9.89 11.24 7.17
C ILE A 61 8.87 12.04 7.98
N ASN A 62 8.55 13.28 7.57
CA ASN A 62 7.53 14.08 8.23
C ASN A 62 6.13 13.46 8.12
N ASN A 63 5.78 12.88 6.97
CA ASN A 63 4.51 12.15 6.83
C ASN A 63 4.46 10.89 7.71
N ILE A 64 5.58 10.18 7.86
CA ILE A 64 5.68 9.02 8.76
C ILE A 64 5.45 9.46 10.21
N LYS A 65 6.05 10.58 10.65
CA LYS A 65 5.79 11.17 11.98
C LYS A 65 4.32 11.54 12.17
N MET A 66 3.72 12.26 11.22
CA MET A 66 2.29 12.59 11.28
C MET A 66 1.41 11.33 11.35
N LYS A 67 1.79 10.26 10.64
CA LYS A 67 1.05 9.00 10.70
C LYS A 67 1.18 8.32 12.07
N LYS A 68 2.35 8.37 12.69
CA LYS A 68 2.56 7.90 14.07
C LYS A 68 1.61 8.64 15.03
N ASP A 69 1.56 9.97 14.96
CA ASP A 69 0.68 10.79 15.82
C ASP A 69 -0.80 10.43 15.62
N GLN A 70 -1.22 10.19 14.37
CA GLN A 70 -2.57 9.71 14.07
C GLN A 70 -2.86 8.35 14.72
N ILE A 71 -1.92 7.41 14.68
CA ILE A 71 -2.09 6.08 15.29
C ILE A 71 -2.19 6.20 16.81
N GLN A 72 -1.44 7.11 17.43
CA GLN A 72 -1.55 7.39 18.87
C GLN A 72 -2.96 7.88 19.24
N LEU A 73 -3.49 8.85 18.48
CA LEU A 73 -4.87 9.32 18.67
C LEU A 73 -5.90 8.20 18.44
N GLU A 74 -5.68 7.31 17.46
CA GLU A 74 -6.53 6.14 17.24
C GLU A 74 -6.50 5.17 18.43
N ILE A 75 -5.34 4.98 19.08
CA ILE A 75 -5.23 4.16 20.30
C ILE A 75 -5.99 4.80 21.47
N GLU A 76 -5.85 6.11 21.66
CA GLU A 76 -6.57 6.83 22.72
C GLU A 76 -8.09 6.72 22.53
N LYS A 77 -8.57 6.91 21.30
CA LYS A 77 -9.98 6.72 20.95
C LYS A 77 -10.45 5.30 21.14
N LEU A 78 -9.62 4.32 20.78
CA LEU A 78 -9.94 2.93 21.06
C LEU A 78 -10.04 2.73 22.58
N LYS A 79 -9.12 3.25 23.40
CA LYS A 79 -9.17 3.11 24.86
C LYS A 79 -10.42 3.75 25.46
N ASP A 80 -10.91 4.85 24.90
CA ASP A 80 -12.16 5.48 25.32
C ASP A 80 -13.40 4.60 24.99
N GLU A 81 -14.32 4.44 25.94
CA GLU A 81 -15.47 3.52 25.82
C GLU A 81 -16.66 4.18 25.11
N ASN A 82 -16.66 5.51 24.97
CA ASN A 82 -17.83 6.29 24.57
C ASN A 82 -17.94 6.58 23.06
N GLU A 83 -16.90 6.35 22.25
CA GLU A 83 -16.93 6.57 20.79
C GLU A 83 -16.89 5.23 20.01
N THR A 84 -17.97 4.46 20.07
CA THR A 84 -18.13 3.26 19.21
C THR A 84 -19.04 3.57 18.02
N ILE A 85 -18.53 4.35 17.05
CA ILE A 85 -18.86 3.98 15.67
C ILE A 85 -18.13 2.66 15.46
N ASP A 86 -18.89 1.57 15.37
CA ASP A 86 -18.31 0.24 15.19
C ASP A 86 -17.70 0.13 13.78
N GLN A 87 -16.53 0.74 13.61
CA GLN A 87 -15.72 0.68 12.38
C GLN A 87 -15.47 -0.78 12.01
N THR A 88 -15.38 -1.67 13.00
CA THR A 88 -15.31 -3.12 12.79
C THR A 88 -16.57 -3.64 12.11
N ALA A 89 -17.77 -3.24 12.53
CA ALA A 89 -19.01 -3.63 11.86
C ALA A 89 -19.09 -3.10 10.42
N ILE A 90 -18.61 -1.88 10.16
CA ILE A 90 -18.54 -1.31 8.80
C ILE A 90 -17.59 -2.12 7.92
N GLU A 91 -16.40 -2.46 8.44
CA GLU A 91 -15.40 -3.28 7.73
C GLU A 91 -15.92 -4.71 7.49
N ILE A 92 -16.54 -5.34 8.50
CA ILE A 92 -17.21 -6.64 8.38
C ILE A 92 -18.25 -6.59 7.26
N GLN A 93 -19.12 -5.57 7.26
CA GLN A 93 -20.15 -5.43 6.23
C GLN A 93 -19.54 -5.26 4.83
N SER A 94 -18.45 -4.51 4.71
CA SER A 94 -17.74 -4.33 3.43
C SER A 94 -17.17 -5.65 2.91
N ILE A 95 -16.50 -6.44 3.76
CA ILE A 95 -15.94 -7.74 3.38
C ILE A 95 -17.07 -8.72 3.01
N GLU A 96 -18.16 -8.76 3.78
CA GLU A 96 -19.33 -9.59 3.47
C GLU A 96 -19.96 -9.23 2.12
N GLN A 97 -20.00 -7.94 1.75
CA GLN A 97 -20.44 -7.51 0.42
C GLN A 97 -19.49 -7.95 -0.69
N GLN A 98 -18.18 -7.94 -0.46
CA GLN A 98 -17.19 -8.42 -1.43
C GLN A 98 -17.30 -9.93 -1.65
N ILE A 99 -17.45 -10.71 -0.57
CA ILE A 99 -17.72 -12.15 -0.63
C ILE A 99 -18.93 -12.44 -1.51
N LYS A 100 -20.06 -11.76 -1.27
CA LYS A 100 -21.28 -11.92 -2.09
C LYS A 100 -21.04 -11.61 -3.57
N LYS A 101 -20.21 -10.61 -3.89
CA LYS A 101 -19.85 -10.29 -5.29
C LYS A 101 -19.03 -11.41 -5.93
N VAL A 102 -18.05 -11.97 -5.22
CA VAL A 102 -17.21 -13.06 -5.72
C VAL A 102 -18.02 -14.34 -5.89
N GLU A 103 -18.90 -14.67 -4.92
CA GLU A 103 -19.83 -15.81 -5.02
C GLU A 103 -20.76 -15.67 -6.24
N LYS A 104 -21.33 -14.48 -6.46
CA LYS A 104 -22.15 -14.22 -7.64
C LYS A 104 -21.33 -14.34 -8.93
N ALA A 105 -20.09 -13.88 -8.95
CA ALA A 105 -19.21 -14.03 -10.11
C ALA A 105 -18.88 -15.51 -10.40
N LEU A 106 -18.68 -16.34 -9.36
CA LEU A 106 -18.49 -17.78 -9.50
C LEU A 106 -19.75 -18.46 -10.07
N GLN A 107 -20.94 -18.08 -9.63
CA GLN A 107 -22.21 -18.55 -10.21
C GLN A 107 -22.34 -18.14 -11.68
N MET A 108 -22.00 -16.89 -12.02
CA MET A 108 -22.01 -16.42 -13.40
C MET A 108 -21.00 -17.15 -14.29
N LEU A 109 -19.81 -17.49 -13.78
CA LEU A 109 -18.84 -18.30 -14.51
C LEU A 109 -19.38 -19.69 -14.84
N GLN A 110 -20.15 -20.28 -13.93
CA GLN A 110 -20.80 -21.57 -14.16
C GLN A 110 -21.85 -21.47 -15.28
N LEU A 111 -22.72 -20.47 -15.24
CA LEU A 111 -23.71 -20.22 -16.30
C LEU A 111 -23.04 -19.98 -17.66
N GLN A 112 -21.97 -19.19 -17.71
CA GLN A 112 -21.22 -18.92 -18.94
C GLN A 112 -20.63 -20.20 -19.56
N LEU A 113 -20.19 -21.15 -18.74
CA LEU A 113 -19.73 -22.45 -19.23
C LEU A 113 -20.90 -23.29 -19.76
N GLU A 114 -22.03 -23.30 -19.04
CA GLU A 114 -23.24 -24.04 -19.44
C GLU A 114 -23.86 -23.52 -20.74
N GLU A 115 -23.75 -22.22 -21.00
CA GLU A 115 -24.19 -21.57 -22.24
C GLU A 115 -23.12 -21.56 -23.35
N ASP A 116 -22.02 -22.31 -23.17
CA ASP A 116 -20.88 -22.39 -24.09
C ASP A 116 -20.24 -21.02 -24.46
N LEU A 117 -20.39 -20.01 -23.59
CA LEU A 117 -19.84 -18.66 -23.78
C LEU A 117 -18.34 -18.58 -23.47
N ILE A 118 -17.79 -19.56 -22.74
CA ILE A 118 -16.38 -19.67 -22.39
C ILE A 118 -15.89 -21.10 -22.55
N SER A 119 -14.58 -21.27 -22.77
CA SER A 119 -13.98 -22.60 -22.81
C SER A 119 -13.83 -23.21 -21.42
N LEU A 120 -13.75 -24.55 -21.34
CA LEU A 120 -13.48 -25.26 -20.09
C LEU A 120 -12.14 -24.84 -19.46
N ASN A 121 -11.14 -24.48 -20.27
CA ASN A 121 -9.85 -24.03 -19.78
C ASN A 121 -9.95 -22.64 -19.15
N ASP A 122 -10.62 -21.69 -19.81
CA ASP A 122 -10.88 -20.35 -19.27
C ASP A 122 -11.70 -20.42 -17.97
N PHE A 123 -12.68 -21.32 -17.92
CA PHE A 123 -13.47 -21.56 -16.72
C PHE A 123 -12.59 -22.02 -15.55
N LYS A 124 -11.71 -23.02 -15.76
CA LYS A 124 -10.83 -23.54 -14.71
C LYS A 124 -9.89 -22.48 -14.16
N GLU A 125 -9.27 -21.68 -15.03
CA GLU A 125 -8.36 -20.62 -14.62
C GLU A 125 -9.10 -19.54 -13.80
N ARG A 126 -10.20 -19.02 -14.36
CA ARG A 126 -10.99 -17.96 -13.70
C ARG A 126 -11.60 -18.43 -12.39
N ARG A 127 -12.13 -19.65 -12.34
CA ARG A 127 -12.66 -20.25 -11.10
C ARG A 127 -11.57 -20.37 -10.04
N THR A 128 -10.36 -20.79 -10.41
CA THR A 128 -9.23 -20.91 -9.48
C THR A 128 -8.90 -19.55 -8.85
N ILE A 129 -8.75 -18.51 -9.67
CA ILE A 129 -8.46 -17.14 -9.20
C ILE A 129 -9.54 -16.66 -8.23
N ARG A 130 -10.82 -16.82 -8.60
CA ARG A 130 -11.95 -16.37 -7.78
C ARG A 130 -12.13 -17.19 -6.50
N SER A 131 -11.84 -18.48 -6.53
CA SER A 131 -11.85 -19.33 -5.33
C SER A 131 -10.75 -18.93 -4.34
N ILE A 132 -9.55 -18.58 -4.83
CA ILE A 132 -8.47 -18.06 -3.97
C ILE A 132 -8.86 -16.70 -3.38
N GLU A 133 -9.44 -15.81 -4.18
CA GLU A 133 -9.98 -14.52 -3.71
C GLU A 133 -11.02 -14.73 -2.59
N LEU A 134 -11.96 -15.66 -2.79
CA LEU A 134 -13.00 -15.99 -1.82
C LEU A 134 -12.41 -16.53 -0.51
N ASP A 135 -11.48 -17.49 -0.58
CA ASP A 135 -10.80 -18.07 0.59
C ASP A 135 -10.03 -17.01 1.38
N ASN A 136 -9.35 -16.08 0.70
CA ASN A 136 -8.66 -14.96 1.33
C ASN A 136 -9.64 -14.02 2.05
N LEU A 137 -10.75 -13.64 1.40
CA LEU A 137 -11.77 -12.77 2.01
C LEU A 137 -12.44 -13.44 3.22
N GLN A 138 -12.70 -14.74 3.15
CA GLN A 138 -13.26 -15.50 4.28
C GLN A 138 -12.29 -15.54 5.46
N LYS A 139 -11.00 -15.79 5.22
CA LYS A 139 -9.96 -15.74 6.25
C LYS A 139 -9.83 -14.36 6.88
N GLU A 140 -9.92 -13.30 6.07
CA GLU A 140 -9.90 -11.92 6.55
C GLU A 140 -11.12 -11.62 7.43
N LEU A 141 -12.31 -12.03 7.01
CA LEU A 141 -13.54 -11.88 7.77
C LEU A 141 -13.48 -12.60 9.13
N THR A 142 -13.01 -13.85 9.14
CA THR A 142 -12.85 -14.63 10.37
C THR A 142 -11.89 -13.92 11.33
N LYS A 143 -10.72 -13.50 10.84
CA LYS A 143 -9.76 -12.74 11.65
C LYS A 143 -10.39 -11.48 12.21
N LEU A 144 -11.12 -10.71 11.40
CA LEU A 144 -11.73 -9.46 11.83
C LEU A 144 -12.79 -9.67 12.91
N LYS A 145 -13.57 -10.77 12.82
CA LYS A 145 -14.56 -11.16 13.82
C LYS A 145 -13.93 -11.67 15.12
N GLU A 146 -12.76 -12.29 15.04
CA GLU A 146 -12.00 -12.79 16.20
C GLU A 146 -11.11 -11.71 16.85
N THR A 147 -10.82 -10.61 16.14
CA THR A 147 -9.93 -9.56 16.62
C THR A 147 -10.60 -8.75 17.73
N THR A 148 -10.04 -8.81 18.94
CA THR A 148 -10.53 -8.03 20.07
C THR A 148 -10.05 -6.58 20.02
N LYS A 149 -10.66 -5.72 20.83
CA LYS A 149 -10.23 -4.34 21.03
C LYS A 149 -8.79 -4.30 21.55
N GLU A 150 -8.45 -5.19 22.47
CA GLU A 150 -7.12 -5.36 23.04
C GLU A 150 -6.10 -5.76 21.97
N ASP A 151 -6.46 -6.68 21.06
CA ASP A 151 -5.59 -7.07 19.95
C ASP A 151 -5.32 -5.90 19.00
N LYS A 152 -6.33 -5.07 18.71
CA LYS A 152 -6.19 -3.86 17.88
C LYS A 152 -5.24 -2.85 18.54
N ILE A 153 -5.39 -2.62 19.84
CA ILE A 153 -4.53 -1.72 20.60
C ILE A 153 -3.09 -2.25 20.57
N LYS A 154 -2.89 -3.52 20.92
CA LYS A 154 -1.56 -4.16 20.95
C LYS A 154 -0.87 -4.10 19.59
N TYR A 155 -1.59 -4.37 18.50
CA TYR A 155 -1.06 -4.27 17.15
C TYR A 155 -0.59 -2.84 16.83
N LYS A 156 -1.41 -1.83 17.16
CA LYS A 156 -1.06 -0.42 16.93
C LYS A 156 0.12 0.03 17.80
N GLU A 157 0.20 -0.41 19.06
CA GLU A 157 1.31 -0.14 19.97
C GLU A 157 2.62 -0.73 19.42
N SER A 158 2.62 -2.00 19.00
CA SER A 158 3.80 -2.62 18.36
C SER A 158 4.19 -1.93 17.04
N PHE A 159 3.22 -1.42 16.28
CA PHE A 159 3.51 -0.67 15.07
C PHE A 159 4.12 0.71 15.37
N ILE A 160 3.70 1.37 16.45
CA ILE A 160 4.35 2.60 16.93
C ILE A 160 5.79 2.33 17.33
N GLU A 161 6.06 1.26 18.10
CA GLU A 161 7.43 0.89 18.48
C GLU A 161 8.33 0.67 17.26
N TYR A 162 7.80 0.03 16.22
CA TYR A 162 8.50 -0.14 14.95
C TYR A 162 8.74 1.19 14.23
N LEU A 163 7.76 2.10 14.22
CA LEU A 163 7.91 3.45 13.68
C LEU A 163 8.96 4.26 14.44
N ASP A 164 9.01 4.15 15.76
CA ASP A 164 9.99 4.83 16.60
C ASP A 164 11.41 4.33 16.32
N HIS A 165 11.58 3.01 16.32
CA HIS A 165 12.86 2.42 15.94
C HIS A 165 13.31 2.89 14.54
N PHE A 166 12.40 2.96 13.57
CA PHE A 166 12.74 3.49 12.24
C PHE A 166 13.12 4.98 12.29
N LEU A 167 12.30 5.82 12.93
CA LEU A 167 12.51 7.28 12.98
C LEU A 167 13.80 7.68 13.71
N ASP A 168 14.24 6.88 14.67
CA ASP A 168 15.49 7.12 15.39
C ASP A 168 16.73 6.69 14.59
N ASN A 169 16.62 5.67 13.73
CA ASN A 169 17.76 5.03 13.10
C ASN A 169 17.85 5.20 11.57
N TRP A 170 16.83 5.75 10.90
CA TRP A 170 16.75 5.75 9.43
C TRP A 170 17.93 6.42 8.72
N SER A 171 18.59 7.40 9.34
CA SER A 171 19.74 8.11 8.78
C SER A 171 21.02 7.27 8.76
N GLU A 172 21.08 6.21 9.57
CA GLU A 172 22.23 5.31 9.68
C GLU A 172 22.10 4.09 8.76
N LEU A 173 20.90 3.84 8.24
CA LEU A 173 20.62 2.73 7.32
C LEU A 173 21.34 2.91 5.99
N ASP A 174 21.83 1.81 5.43
CA ASP A 174 22.28 1.83 4.04
C ASP A 174 21.09 2.03 3.06
N GLU A 175 21.38 2.44 1.83
CA GLU A 175 20.34 2.78 0.84
C GLU A 175 19.38 1.62 0.52
N SER A 176 19.85 0.37 0.59
CA SER A 176 19.02 -0.80 0.32
C SER A 176 18.12 -1.11 1.50
N GLN A 177 18.67 -1.05 2.72
CA GLN A 177 17.91 -1.20 3.96
C GLN A 177 16.84 -0.11 4.07
N LEU A 178 17.23 1.16 3.93
CA LEU A 178 16.33 2.30 3.95
C LEU A 178 15.18 2.14 2.94
N ASN A 179 15.47 1.67 1.73
CA ASN A 179 14.41 1.43 0.74
C ASN A 179 13.45 0.32 1.15
N ASN A 180 13.97 -0.77 1.73
CA ASN A 180 13.14 -1.89 2.18
C ASN A 180 12.24 -1.48 3.36
N GLU A 181 12.79 -0.76 4.34
CA GLU A 181 12.02 -0.19 5.45
C GLU A 181 10.94 0.78 4.93
N LEU A 182 11.28 1.71 4.05
CA LEU A 182 10.29 2.63 3.48
C LEU A 182 9.17 1.92 2.68
N MET A 183 9.47 0.78 2.04
CA MET A 183 8.45 -0.03 1.37
C MET A 183 7.52 -0.75 2.35
N SER A 184 7.93 -1.00 3.60
CA SER A 184 7.05 -1.62 4.61
C SER A 184 5.97 -0.64 5.08
N PHE A 185 6.28 0.66 5.12
CA PHE A 185 5.36 1.71 5.53
C PHE A 185 4.46 2.21 4.39
N ILE A 186 4.99 2.28 3.16
CA ILE A 186 4.30 2.91 2.02
C ILE A 186 3.60 1.83 1.19
N LYS A 187 2.29 1.65 1.41
CA LYS A 187 1.43 0.88 0.50
C LYS A 187 1.26 1.65 -0.82
N ARG A 188 1.41 0.96 -1.95
CA ARG A 188 1.17 1.51 -3.30
C ARG A 188 -0.26 1.24 -3.77
#